data_AF-N9VXX9-F1
#
_entry.id   AF-N9VXX9-F1
#
_cell.length_a   1.000
_cell.length_b   1.000
_cell.length_c   1.000
_cell.angle_alpha   90.00
_cell.angle_beta   90.00
_cell.angle_gamma   90.00
#
_symmetry.space_group_name_H-M   'P 1'
#
loop_
_entity.id
_entity.type
_entity.pdbx_description
1 polymer ?
#
loop_
_entity_poly.entity_id
_entity_poly.type
_entity_poly.pdbx_seq_one_letter_code
_entity_poly.pdbx_strand_id
1 'polypeptide(L)'
;MRKSLRLLVALAVLIALCGGAAMLFQQQIGMWVFKRGVERGVGRDHLAGLPDGLHVALCGTGSPLPNRDRAGACTVVIAGKAMFVVDAGEGGARNISLMGLPNGQIKALFLTHYHSDHIDGMGPMMLLRWTGSGNKSPLPVYGPTGLDQLIGGFNAAYALDNGYRTAHHGPVVTPPAAAGATALPFATPTEPVVVYEADGLRVTAFPVDHRPVQPAVGYRFDYKGRSVVLSGDTAPSKMVERVAKGADLLVHEALQPEMVKLIAAQLKASGRPQTGQIMHDILDYHASPAQAADSAKVAGVRMLLLSHIVPPYPSRYLDAAFLGDAKRRYPGPIVVGEDGDFYSLPAGSTAITRGNWF
;
A
#
# COMPACT_ATOMS: atom_id res chain seq x y z
N MET A 1 -58.95 14.40 0.30
CA MET A 1 -58.75 13.22 1.18
C MET A 1 -58.91 11.87 0.47
N ARG A 2 -59.99 11.60 -0.29
CA ARG A 2 -60.17 10.29 -0.96
C ARG A 2 -59.19 10.00 -2.11
N LYS A 3 -58.74 11.01 -2.86
CA LYS A 3 -57.76 10.84 -3.96
C LYS A 3 -56.35 10.52 -3.45
N SER A 4 -55.91 11.19 -2.38
CA SER A 4 -54.59 10.95 -1.75
C SER A 4 -54.50 9.57 -1.10
N LEU A 5 -55.59 9.10 -0.47
CA LEU A 5 -55.64 7.74 0.08
C LEU A 5 -55.57 6.66 -1.02
N ARG A 6 -56.28 6.83 -2.14
CA ARG A 6 -56.19 5.92 -3.29
C ARG A 6 -54.80 5.87 -3.90
N LEU A 7 -54.11 7.02 -3.95
CA LEU A 7 -52.74 7.10 -4.44
C LEU A 7 -51.78 6.33 -3.52
N LEU A 8 -51.91 6.49 -2.20
CA LEU A 8 -51.08 5.78 -1.22
C LEU A 8 -51.32 4.27 -1.25
N VAL A 9 -52.56 3.82 -1.38
CA VAL A 9 -52.89 2.39 -1.52
C VAL A 9 -52.33 1.83 -2.82
N ALA A 10 -52.48 2.54 -3.94
CA ALA A 10 -51.91 2.11 -5.22
C ALA A 10 -50.37 2.00 -5.15
N LEU A 11 -49.69 2.95 -4.49
CA LEU A 11 -48.26 2.91 -4.27
C LEU A 11 -47.84 1.73 -3.39
N ALA A 12 -48.57 1.46 -2.30
CA ALA A 12 -48.30 0.33 -1.41
C ALA A 12 -48.46 -1.02 -2.13
N VAL A 13 -49.51 -1.17 -2.95
CA VAL A 13 -49.73 -2.36 -3.78
C VAL A 13 -48.61 -2.51 -4.81
N LEU A 14 -48.18 -1.42 -5.46
CA LEU A 14 -47.07 -1.44 -6.40
C LEU A 14 -45.76 -1.88 -5.72
N ILE A 15 -45.45 -1.34 -4.52
CA ILE A 15 -44.26 -1.74 -3.75
C ILE A 15 -44.34 -3.21 -3.37
N ALA A 16 -45.50 -3.70 -2.94
CA ALA A 16 -45.68 -5.11 -2.59
C ALA A 16 -45.54 -6.03 -3.82
N LEU A 17 -46.07 -5.62 -4.98
CA LEU A 17 -45.91 -6.36 -6.24
C LEU A 17 -44.47 -6.33 -6.74
N CYS A 18 -43.78 -5.18 -6.67
CA CYS A 18 -42.37 -5.06 -7.01
C CYS A 18 -41.48 -5.88 -6.06
N GLY A 19 -41.75 -5.85 -4.75
CA GLY A 19 -41.06 -6.67 -3.75
C GLY A 19 -41.30 -8.15 -3.96
N GLY A 20 -42.55 -8.55 -4.19
CA GLY A 20 -42.93 -9.93 -4.52
C GLY A 20 -42.28 -10.41 -5.81
N ALA A 21 -42.27 -9.59 -6.87
CA ALA A 21 -41.56 -9.88 -8.11
C ALA A 21 -40.04 -9.95 -7.89
N ALA A 22 -39.44 -9.05 -7.11
CA ALA A 22 -38.02 -9.10 -6.79
C ALA A 22 -37.63 -10.39 -6.04
N MET A 23 -38.50 -10.90 -5.16
CA MET A 23 -38.31 -12.19 -4.50
C MET A 23 -38.51 -13.37 -5.47
N LEU A 24 -39.58 -13.35 -6.28
CA LEU A 24 -39.88 -14.39 -7.27
C LEU A 24 -38.79 -14.50 -8.36
N PHE A 25 -38.19 -13.37 -8.74
CA PHE A 25 -37.13 -13.28 -9.74
C PHE A 25 -35.74 -13.02 -9.14
N GLN A 26 -35.56 -13.27 -7.84
CA GLN A 26 -34.31 -12.95 -7.13
C GLN A 26 -33.10 -13.59 -7.81
N GLN A 27 -33.23 -14.84 -8.28
CA GLN A 27 -32.16 -15.54 -8.96
C GLN A 27 -31.80 -14.88 -10.30
N GLN A 28 -32.79 -14.56 -11.14
CA GLN A 28 -32.55 -13.96 -12.46
C GLN A 28 -31.99 -12.56 -12.33
N ILE A 29 -32.55 -11.75 -11.43
CA ILE A 29 -32.04 -10.40 -11.13
C ILE A 29 -30.63 -10.51 -10.56
N GLY A 30 -30.40 -11.40 -9.60
CA GLY A 30 -29.09 -11.65 -9.00
C GLY A 30 -28.05 -12.05 -10.04
N MET A 31 -28.38 -12.98 -10.94
CA MET A 31 -27.47 -13.38 -12.02
C MET A 31 -27.24 -12.28 -13.05
N TRP A 32 -28.23 -11.47 -13.35
CA TRP A 32 -28.08 -10.32 -14.22
C TRP A 32 -27.15 -9.25 -13.61
N VAL A 33 -27.32 -8.93 -12.32
CA VAL A 33 -26.44 -8.03 -11.57
C VAL A 33 -25.02 -8.62 -11.53
N PHE A 34 -24.88 -9.90 -11.19
CA PHE A 34 -23.59 -10.59 -11.13
C PHE A 34 -22.88 -10.56 -12.47
N LYS A 35 -23.57 -10.87 -13.58
CA LYS A 35 -23.01 -10.81 -14.94
C LYS A 35 -22.50 -9.42 -15.28
N ARG A 36 -23.28 -8.37 -14.99
CA ARG A 36 -22.83 -6.98 -15.18
C ARG A 36 -21.64 -6.63 -14.31
N GLY A 37 -21.58 -7.16 -13.09
CA GLY A 37 -20.44 -7.02 -12.20
C GLY A 37 -19.18 -7.66 -12.79
N VAL A 38 -19.30 -8.88 -13.31
CA VAL A 38 -18.21 -9.60 -14.01
C VAL A 38 -17.73 -8.81 -15.23
N GLU A 39 -18.64 -8.37 -16.10
CA GLU A 39 -18.31 -7.61 -17.33
C GLU A 39 -17.57 -6.29 -17.04
N ARG A 40 -17.81 -5.68 -15.87
CA ARG A 40 -17.17 -4.42 -15.46
C ARG A 40 -15.90 -4.61 -14.63
N GLY A 41 -15.81 -5.71 -13.87
CA GLY A 41 -14.78 -5.92 -12.86
C GLY A 41 -13.70 -6.92 -13.25
N VAL A 42 -14.05 -7.99 -13.98
CA VAL A 42 -13.08 -9.02 -14.37
C VAL A 42 -12.23 -8.50 -15.54
N GLY A 43 -10.92 -8.70 -15.45
CA GLY A 43 -9.97 -8.24 -16.47
C GLY A 43 -9.72 -6.73 -16.43
N ARG A 44 -10.15 -6.03 -15.38
CA ARG A 44 -9.79 -4.63 -15.15
C ARG A 44 -8.28 -4.53 -15.05
N ASP A 45 -7.70 -3.70 -15.92
CA ASP A 45 -6.26 -3.46 -16.00
C ASP A 45 -6.03 -1.95 -16.07
N HIS A 46 -5.95 -1.31 -14.89
CA HIS A 46 -5.63 0.10 -14.80
C HIS A 46 -4.18 0.40 -15.22
N LEU A 47 -3.27 -0.57 -15.11
CA LEU A 47 -1.89 -0.45 -15.54
C LEU A 47 -1.80 -0.18 -17.05
N ALA A 48 -2.63 -0.84 -17.85
CA ALA A 48 -2.71 -0.62 -19.30
C ALA A 48 -3.11 0.83 -19.67
N GLY A 49 -3.97 1.47 -18.88
CA GLY A 49 -4.47 2.83 -19.12
C GLY A 49 -3.54 3.98 -18.71
N LEU A 50 -2.50 3.71 -17.92
CA LEU A 50 -1.59 4.77 -17.46
C LEU A 50 -0.71 5.33 -18.60
N PRO A 51 -0.50 6.66 -18.69
CA PRO A 51 0.45 7.22 -19.64
C PRO A 51 1.89 6.85 -19.27
N ASP A 52 2.84 7.04 -20.19
CA ASP A 52 4.26 6.89 -19.83
C ASP A 52 4.65 7.93 -18.76
N GLY A 53 5.37 7.48 -17.74
CA GLY A 53 5.65 8.28 -16.56
C GLY A 53 5.96 7.42 -15.34
N LEU A 54 6.05 8.06 -14.19
CA LEU A 54 6.14 7.40 -12.90
C LEU A 54 4.76 7.48 -12.23
N HIS A 55 4.29 6.42 -11.58
CA HIS A 55 2.99 6.45 -10.91
C HIS A 55 3.10 5.73 -9.57
N VAL A 56 2.29 6.16 -8.61
CA VAL A 56 2.27 5.60 -7.26
C VAL A 56 0.85 5.23 -6.91
N ALA A 57 0.65 4.09 -6.27
CA ALA A 57 -0.65 3.66 -5.76
C ALA A 57 -0.49 3.10 -4.35
N LEU A 58 -1.35 3.51 -3.43
CA LEU A 58 -1.30 3.05 -2.04
C LEU A 58 -2.16 1.80 -1.89
N CYS A 59 -1.53 0.63 -1.91
CA CYS A 59 -2.22 -0.64 -1.66
C CYS A 59 -2.39 -0.93 -0.17
N GLY A 60 -1.76 -0.14 0.71
CA GLY A 60 -1.96 -0.21 2.14
C GLY A 60 -1.22 0.92 2.85
N THR A 61 -1.90 1.54 3.80
CA THR A 61 -1.48 2.79 4.46
C THR A 61 -1.50 2.71 5.98
N GLY A 62 -1.79 1.53 6.52
CA GLY A 62 -1.84 1.24 7.94
C GLY A 62 -0.48 0.93 8.54
N SER A 63 -0.53 0.40 9.75
CA SER A 63 0.60 0.04 10.60
C SER A 63 0.27 -1.31 11.28
N PRO A 64 1.03 -1.82 12.27
CA PRO A 64 0.66 -3.05 12.96
C PRO A 64 -0.67 -2.96 13.72
N LEU A 65 -1.20 -1.75 13.92
CA LEU A 65 -2.46 -1.52 14.60
C LEU A 65 -3.65 -1.77 13.66
N PRO A 66 -4.61 -2.63 14.05
CA PRO A 66 -5.70 -3.02 13.18
C PRO A 66 -6.59 -1.84 12.81
N ASN A 67 -6.91 -1.72 11.53
CA ASN A 67 -7.84 -0.74 10.98
C ASN A 67 -8.74 -1.43 9.95
N ARG A 68 -10.03 -1.08 9.94
CA ARG A 68 -11.00 -1.65 8.98
C ARG A 68 -10.76 -1.15 7.55
N ASP A 69 -10.22 0.05 7.41
CA ASP A 69 -10.14 0.79 6.16
C ASP A 69 -8.68 0.95 5.68
N ARG A 70 -7.70 0.38 6.40
CA ARG A 70 -6.27 0.45 6.06
C ARG A 70 -5.61 -0.92 6.22
N ALA A 71 -5.11 -1.47 5.13
CA ALA A 71 -4.18 -2.59 5.08
C ALA A 71 -2.79 -2.20 5.62
N GLY A 72 -1.94 -3.18 5.92
CA GLY A 72 -0.53 -2.95 6.29
C GLY A 72 0.25 -2.22 5.20
N ALA A 73 1.47 -1.78 5.50
CA ALA A 73 2.26 -0.95 4.60
C ALA A 73 2.46 -1.59 3.22
N CYS A 74 1.99 -0.93 2.17
CA CYS A 74 2.09 -1.41 0.79
C CYS A 74 1.97 -0.24 -0.18
N THR A 75 2.99 -0.04 -1.01
CA THR A 75 2.98 0.98 -2.08
C THR A 75 3.35 0.37 -3.42
N VAL A 76 2.48 0.51 -4.42
CA VAL A 76 2.80 0.19 -5.81
C VAL A 76 3.51 1.38 -6.45
N VAL A 77 4.63 1.13 -7.15
CA VAL A 77 5.31 2.11 -7.99
C VAL A 77 5.37 1.59 -9.42
N ILE A 78 4.90 2.36 -10.38
CA ILE A 78 4.84 1.98 -11.80
C ILE A 78 5.72 2.93 -12.61
N ALA A 79 6.74 2.41 -13.28
CA ALA A 79 7.59 3.15 -14.20
C ALA A 79 7.28 2.73 -15.64
N GLY A 80 6.63 3.62 -16.40
CA GLY A 80 6.03 3.28 -17.69
C GLY A 80 4.95 2.21 -17.50
N LYS A 81 5.28 0.96 -17.83
CA LYS A 81 4.43 -0.22 -17.59
C LYS A 81 5.04 -1.24 -16.63
N ALA A 82 6.26 -1.01 -16.16
CA ALA A 82 6.91 -1.88 -15.19
C ALA A 82 6.36 -1.59 -13.80
N MET A 83 5.63 -2.55 -13.22
CA MET A 83 5.00 -2.43 -11.91
C MET A 83 5.89 -3.03 -10.82
N PHE A 84 6.13 -2.27 -9.77
CA PHE A 84 6.91 -2.67 -8.60
C PHE A 84 6.07 -2.47 -7.34
N VAL A 85 6.42 -3.19 -6.28
CA VAL A 85 5.77 -3.04 -4.98
C VAL A 85 6.85 -2.76 -3.93
N VAL A 86 6.59 -1.81 -3.04
CA VAL A 86 7.40 -1.53 -1.86
C VAL A 86 6.59 -1.91 -0.65
N ASP A 87 7.14 -2.83 0.15
CA ASP A 87 6.53 -3.51 1.29
C ASP A 87 5.29 -4.35 0.93
N ALA A 88 4.99 -5.32 1.79
CA ALA A 88 4.01 -6.36 1.58
C ALA A 88 3.17 -6.60 2.84
N GLY A 89 2.61 -5.55 3.43
CA GLY A 89 1.70 -5.68 4.58
C GLY A 89 0.40 -6.42 4.27
N GLU A 90 -0.23 -6.96 5.31
CA GLU A 90 -1.48 -7.72 5.25
C GLU A 90 -2.54 -6.90 4.52
N GLY A 91 -3.20 -7.53 3.55
CA GLY A 91 -4.19 -6.89 2.71
C GLY A 91 -3.64 -6.17 1.48
N GLY A 92 -2.32 -5.94 1.38
CA GLY A 92 -1.72 -5.27 0.23
C GLY A 92 -2.03 -5.96 -1.11
N ALA A 93 -1.79 -7.27 -1.21
CA ALA A 93 -2.04 -8.04 -2.44
C ALA A 93 -3.53 -8.08 -2.84
N ARG A 94 -4.41 -8.14 -1.82
CA ARG A 94 -5.87 -8.04 -1.97
C ARG A 94 -6.23 -6.67 -2.56
N ASN A 95 -5.71 -5.60 -1.98
CA ASN A 95 -5.98 -4.25 -2.41
C ASN A 95 -5.43 -3.97 -3.82
N ILE A 96 -4.24 -4.45 -4.18
CA ILE A 96 -3.73 -4.39 -5.58
C ILE A 96 -4.77 -4.98 -6.56
N SER A 97 -5.38 -6.12 -6.22
CA SER A 97 -6.43 -6.72 -7.06
C SER A 97 -7.70 -5.85 -7.12
N LEU A 98 -8.16 -5.33 -5.98
CA LEU A 98 -9.35 -4.46 -5.90
C LEU A 98 -9.16 -3.15 -6.65
N MET A 99 -7.93 -2.63 -6.66
CA MET A 99 -7.49 -1.48 -7.44
C MET A 99 -7.46 -1.76 -8.95
N GLY A 100 -7.76 -2.98 -9.41
CA GLY A 100 -7.69 -3.38 -10.81
C GLY A 100 -6.27 -3.35 -11.38
N LEU A 101 -5.27 -3.58 -10.54
CA LEU A 101 -3.88 -3.79 -10.94
C LEU A 101 -3.59 -5.30 -10.98
N PRO A 102 -3.00 -5.82 -12.07
CA PRO A 102 -2.75 -7.24 -12.21
C PRO A 102 -1.53 -7.68 -11.39
N ASN A 103 -1.74 -8.32 -10.23
CA ASN A 103 -0.68 -8.88 -9.38
C ASN A 103 0.34 -9.74 -10.15
N GLY A 104 -0.09 -10.46 -11.19
CA GLY A 104 0.79 -11.23 -12.05
C GLY A 104 1.81 -10.42 -12.86
N GLN A 105 1.61 -9.10 -13.01
CA GLN A 105 2.55 -8.19 -13.66
C GLN A 105 3.52 -7.49 -12.68
N ILE A 106 3.54 -7.85 -11.39
CA ILE A 106 4.56 -7.36 -10.46
C ILE A 106 5.94 -7.81 -10.96
N LYS A 107 6.78 -6.85 -11.36
CA LYS A 107 8.13 -7.09 -11.89
C LYS A 107 9.10 -7.46 -10.77
N ALA A 108 9.08 -6.71 -9.67
CA ALA A 108 9.83 -7.00 -8.45
C ALA A 108 9.20 -6.34 -7.24
N LEU A 109 9.59 -6.80 -6.05
CA LEU A 109 9.18 -6.27 -4.76
C LEU A 109 10.42 -5.75 -4.01
N PHE A 110 10.28 -4.65 -3.27
CA PHE A 110 11.33 -4.06 -2.42
C PHE A 110 10.84 -4.04 -0.97
N LEU A 111 11.63 -4.55 -0.02
CA LEU A 111 11.31 -4.49 1.41
C LEU A 111 12.14 -3.41 2.09
N THR A 112 11.50 -2.52 2.84
CA THR A 112 12.16 -1.45 3.61
C THR A 112 12.85 -2.01 4.85
N HIS A 113 12.15 -2.89 5.57
CA HIS A 113 12.64 -3.59 6.76
C HIS A 113 11.74 -4.80 7.06
N TYR A 114 11.90 -5.42 8.23
CA TYR A 114 11.29 -6.72 8.56
C TYR A 114 10.33 -6.70 9.75
N HIS A 115 9.66 -5.57 10.01
CA HIS A 115 8.47 -5.61 10.86
C HIS A 115 7.31 -6.31 10.16
N SER A 116 6.44 -6.92 10.97
CA SER A 116 5.34 -7.76 10.48
C SER A 116 4.46 -7.04 9.48
N ASP A 117 4.07 -5.79 9.75
CA ASP A 117 3.17 -5.00 8.92
C ASP A 117 3.75 -4.57 7.57
N HIS A 118 5.04 -4.86 7.31
CA HIS A 118 5.70 -4.68 6.01
C HIS A 118 5.93 -6.01 5.27
N ILE A 119 5.70 -7.18 5.91
CA ILE A 119 6.07 -8.50 5.34
C ILE A 119 4.97 -9.57 5.46
N ASP A 120 3.99 -9.42 6.34
CA ASP A 120 3.01 -10.47 6.66
C ASP A 120 2.04 -10.79 5.51
N GLY A 121 1.94 -9.91 4.50
CA GLY A 121 1.26 -10.11 3.23
C GLY A 121 2.14 -10.70 2.10
N MET A 122 3.38 -11.10 2.36
CA MET A 122 4.26 -11.72 1.35
C MET A 122 3.66 -12.98 0.70
N GLY A 123 2.98 -13.81 1.50
CA GLY A 123 2.31 -15.02 1.05
C GLY A 123 1.38 -14.82 -0.15
N PRO A 124 0.31 -14.01 0.00
CA PRO A 124 -0.58 -13.70 -1.12
C PRO A 124 0.10 -12.93 -2.26
N MET A 125 1.14 -12.12 -2.01
CA MET A 125 1.92 -11.48 -3.09
C MET A 125 2.58 -12.52 -4.01
N MET A 126 3.28 -13.50 -3.42
CA MET A 126 3.93 -14.58 -4.17
C MET A 126 2.89 -15.42 -4.92
N LEU A 127 1.81 -15.82 -4.24
CA LEU A 127 0.77 -16.69 -4.78
C LEU A 127 0.05 -16.05 -5.98
N LEU A 128 -0.45 -14.82 -5.82
CA LEU A 128 -1.21 -14.14 -6.87
C LEU A 128 -0.32 -13.77 -8.06
N ARG A 129 0.95 -13.45 -7.81
CA ARG A 129 1.89 -13.23 -8.92
C ARG A 129 2.15 -14.51 -9.70
N TRP A 130 2.44 -15.62 -9.01
CA TRP A 130 2.73 -16.91 -9.62
C TRP A 130 1.54 -17.41 -10.46
N THR A 131 0.34 -17.40 -9.87
CA THR A 131 -0.86 -17.99 -10.49
C THR A 131 -1.57 -17.06 -11.46
N GLY A 132 -1.34 -15.73 -11.37
CA GLY A 132 -2.13 -14.74 -12.10
C GLY A 132 -1.66 -14.40 -13.52
N SER A 133 -0.43 -14.74 -13.93
CA SER A 133 0.09 -14.33 -15.26
C SER A 133 1.12 -15.28 -15.89
N GLY A 134 1.06 -16.58 -15.61
CA GLY A 134 1.92 -17.56 -16.28
C GLY A 134 3.42 -17.27 -16.11
N ASN A 135 3.79 -16.66 -14.98
CA ASN A 135 5.16 -16.29 -14.67
C ASN A 135 6.05 -17.54 -14.70
N LYS A 136 7.26 -17.40 -15.26
CA LYS A 136 8.23 -18.49 -15.41
C LYS A 136 9.32 -18.48 -14.34
N SER A 137 9.31 -17.49 -13.46
CA SER A 137 10.23 -17.35 -12.34
C SER A 137 9.51 -16.86 -11.08
N PRO A 138 10.05 -17.16 -9.89
CA PRO A 138 9.52 -16.66 -8.63
C PRO A 138 9.52 -15.13 -8.59
N LEU A 139 8.79 -14.55 -7.63
CA LEU A 139 8.81 -13.10 -7.39
C LEU A 139 10.23 -12.64 -7.02
N PRO A 140 10.88 -11.75 -7.77
CA PRO A 140 12.15 -11.16 -7.35
C PRO A 140 11.90 -10.18 -6.20
N VAL A 141 12.58 -10.37 -5.08
CA VAL A 141 12.46 -9.51 -3.90
C VAL A 141 13.81 -8.91 -3.55
N TYR A 142 13.89 -7.59 -3.48
CA TYR A 142 15.06 -6.85 -3.04
C TYR A 142 14.87 -6.40 -1.60
N GLY A 143 15.95 -6.40 -0.82
CA GLY A 143 15.90 -5.96 0.57
C GLY A 143 17.30 -6.01 1.20
N PRO A 144 17.44 -5.40 2.39
CA PRO A 144 18.73 -5.34 3.07
C PRO A 144 19.17 -6.72 3.60
N THR A 145 20.25 -6.74 4.40
CA THR A 145 20.80 -7.97 4.98
C THR A 145 19.76 -8.71 5.85
N GLY A 146 19.63 -10.03 5.67
CA GLY A 146 18.64 -10.87 6.36
C GLY A 146 17.52 -11.39 5.46
N LEU A 147 17.43 -10.89 4.22
CA LEU A 147 16.38 -11.25 3.27
C LEU A 147 16.31 -12.75 2.93
N ASP A 148 17.44 -13.44 2.80
CA ASP A 148 17.45 -14.87 2.47
C ASP A 148 16.70 -15.71 3.50
N GLN A 149 16.88 -15.42 4.78
CA GLN A 149 16.18 -16.11 5.86
C GLN A 149 14.68 -15.83 5.79
N LEU A 150 14.29 -14.58 5.56
CA LEU A 150 12.90 -14.19 5.45
C LEU A 150 12.20 -14.90 4.29
N ILE A 151 12.77 -14.82 3.10
CA ILE A 151 12.21 -15.43 1.89
C ILE A 151 12.22 -16.96 1.99
N GLY A 152 13.27 -17.54 2.56
CA GLY A 152 13.32 -18.97 2.86
C GLY A 152 12.17 -19.42 3.76
N GLY A 153 11.87 -18.64 4.82
CA GLY A 153 10.74 -18.90 5.72
C GLY A 153 9.38 -18.85 5.02
N PHE A 154 9.14 -17.82 4.20
CA PHE A 154 7.90 -17.70 3.44
C PHE A 154 7.73 -18.79 2.38
N ASN A 155 8.80 -19.11 1.66
CA ASN A 155 8.79 -20.22 0.69
C ASN A 155 8.48 -21.55 1.38
N ALA A 156 9.06 -21.81 2.55
CA ALA A 156 8.78 -23.01 3.33
C ALA A 156 7.32 -23.06 3.82
N ALA A 157 6.81 -21.94 4.34
CA ALA A 157 5.42 -21.84 4.82
C ALA A 157 4.39 -22.12 3.72
N TYR A 158 4.66 -21.71 2.48
CA TYR A 158 3.76 -21.88 1.33
C TYR A 158 4.04 -23.14 0.48
N ALA A 159 5.06 -23.94 0.82
CA ALA A 159 5.48 -25.09 0.01
C ALA A 159 4.35 -26.13 -0.20
N LEU A 160 3.56 -26.41 0.84
CA LEU A 160 2.44 -27.35 0.75
C LEU A 160 1.35 -26.84 -0.20
N ASP A 161 0.92 -25.58 -0.06
CA ASP A 161 -0.10 -24.98 -0.95
C ASP A 161 0.38 -24.96 -2.41
N ASN A 162 1.64 -24.58 -2.63
CA ASN A 162 2.25 -24.61 -3.96
C ASN A 162 2.23 -26.03 -4.57
N GLY A 163 2.51 -27.05 -3.77
CA GLY A 163 2.43 -28.45 -4.16
C GLY A 163 1.00 -28.86 -4.55
N TYR A 164 0.00 -28.53 -3.72
CA TYR A 164 -1.41 -28.84 -3.99
C TYR A 164 -1.91 -28.19 -5.28
N ARG A 165 -1.56 -26.92 -5.51
CA ARG A 165 -1.95 -26.17 -6.71
C ARG A 165 -1.29 -26.70 -7.97
N THR A 166 -0.02 -27.08 -7.89
CA THR A 166 0.66 -27.74 -9.01
C THR A 166 0.00 -29.07 -9.33
N ALA A 167 -0.24 -29.91 -8.32
CA ALA A 167 -0.85 -31.21 -8.51
C ALA A 167 -2.26 -31.11 -9.10
N HIS A 168 -3.03 -30.08 -8.72
CA HIS A 168 -4.40 -29.89 -9.19
C HIS A 168 -4.49 -29.22 -10.58
N HIS A 169 -3.71 -28.17 -10.85
CA HIS A 169 -3.82 -27.39 -12.09
C HIS A 169 -2.78 -27.75 -13.16
N GLY A 170 -1.78 -28.56 -12.81
CA GLY A 170 -0.70 -28.98 -13.70
C GLY A 170 0.42 -27.94 -13.85
N PRO A 171 1.65 -28.39 -14.19
CA PRO A 171 2.86 -27.56 -14.17
C PRO A 171 2.91 -26.49 -15.27
N VAL A 172 1.96 -26.49 -16.21
CA VAL A 172 1.84 -25.43 -17.23
C VAL A 172 1.14 -24.19 -16.65
N VAL A 173 0.10 -24.40 -15.85
CA VAL A 173 -0.70 -23.31 -15.25
C VAL A 173 -0.05 -22.82 -13.96
N THR A 174 0.47 -23.74 -13.17
CA THR A 174 1.14 -23.50 -11.89
C THR A 174 2.54 -24.10 -11.93
N PRO A 175 3.48 -23.48 -12.68
CA PRO A 175 4.83 -24.00 -12.82
C PRO A 175 5.58 -23.97 -11.48
N PRO A 176 6.03 -25.12 -10.94
CA PRO A 176 6.70 -25.17 -9.63
C PRO A 176 7.93 -24.28 -9.55
N ALA A 177 8.68 -24.17 -10.65
CA ALA A 177 9.88 -23.34 -10.74
C ALA A 177 9.60 -21.84 -10.58
N ALA A 178 8.34 -21.39 -10.71
CA ALA A 178 7.96 -19.99 -10.54
C ALA A 178 7.20 -19.72 -9.24
N ALA A 179 7.01 -20.73 -8.39
CA ALA A 179 6.34 -20.56 -7.12
C ALA A 179 7.24 -19.84 -6.10
N GLY A 180 6.63 -19.07 -5.20
CA GLY A 180 7.34 -18.36 -4.14
C GLY A 180 8.09 -17.10 -4.60
N ALA A 181 9.18 -16.80 -3.90
CA ALA A 181 10.04 -15.65 -4.17
C ALA A 181 11.53 -16.02 -4.23
N THR A 182 12.30 -15.18 -4.92
CA THR A 182 13.76 -15.22 -4.96
C THR A 182 14.31 -13.98 -4.26
N ALA A 183 15.15 -14.19 -3.24
CA ALA A 183 15.82 -13.12 -2.53
C ALA A 183 16.96 -12.52 -3.38
N LEU A 184 17.01 -11.19 -3.43
CA LEU A 184 18.05 -10.37 -4.04
C LEU A 184 18.57 -9.40 -2.96
N PRO A 185 19.34 -9.91 -1.97
CA PRO A 185 19.79 -9.11 -0.85
C PRO A 185 20.83 -8.07 -1.29
N PHE A 186 20.89 -6.97 -0.56
CA PHE A 186 21.99 -6.02 -0.60
C PHE A 186 22.50 -5.71 0.81
N ALA A 187 23.77 -5.30 0.91
CA ALA A 187 24.34 -4.87 2.17
C ALA A 187 23.63 -3.61 2.66
N THR A 188 23.34 -3.52 3.96
CA THR A 188 22.71 -2.34 4.55
C THR A 188 23.54 -1.10 4.23
N PRO A 189 23.01 -0.14 3.45
CA PRO A 189 23.80 0.98 2.96
C PRO A 189 24.12 1.95 4.09
N THR A 190 25.32 2.54 4.09
CA THR A 190 25.62 3.75 4.87
C THR A 190 25.37 5.03 4.07
N GLU A 191 25.38 4.91 2.74
CA GLU A 191 25.13 5.95 1.76
C GLU A 191 24.22 5.40 0.65
N PRO A 192 23.47 6.26 -0.09
CA PRO A 192 22.56 5.81 -1.13
C PRO A 192 23.25 4.91 -2.17
N VAL A 193 22.64 3.76 -2.46
CA VAL A 193 23.16 2.76 -3.40
C VAL A 193 22.10 2.36 -4.42
N VAL A 194 22.48 2.26 -5.69
CA VAL A 194 21.58 1.77 -6.75
C VAL A 194 21.41 0.26 -6.58
N VAL A 195 20.16 -0.19 -6.39
CA VAL A 195 19.81 -1.60 -6.19
C VAL A 195 19.11 -2.21 -7.39
N TYR A 196 18.57 -1.37 -8.28
CA TYR A 196 17.93 -1.80 -9.52
C TYR A 196 18.07 -0.70 -10.57
N GLU A 197 18.43 -1.06 -11.80
CA GLU A 197 18.45 -0.14 -12.93
C GLU A 197 18.12 -0.90 -14.22
N ALA A 198 17.04 -0.48 -14.90
CA ALA A 198 16.64 -1.02 -16.20
C ALA A 198 15.59 -0.13 -16.86
N ASP A 199 15.55 -0.12 -18.19
CA ASP A 199 14.49 0.52 -18.98
C ASP A 199 14.28 2.02 -18.66
N GLY A 200 15.34 2.71 -18.23
CA GLY A 200 15.30 4.12 -17.82
C GLY A 200 14.78 4.37 -16.41
N LEU A 201 14.44 3.32 -15.66
CA LEU A 201 14.18 3.37 -14.22
C LEU A 201 15.46 3.10 -13.44
N ARG A 202 15.73 3.93 -12.44
CA ARG A 202 16.75 3.70 -11.41
C ARG A 202 16.09 3.69 -10.03
N VAL A 203 16.37 2.66 -9.23
CA VAL A 203 15.94 2.52 -7.84
C VAL A 203 17.15 2.58 -6.93
N THR A 204 17.15 3.52 -6.00
CA THR A 204 18.24 3.77 -5.05
C THR A 204 17.74 3.48 -3.64
N ALA A 205 18.39 2.55 -2.93
CA ALA A 205 18.14 2.30 -1.51
C ALA A 205 19.02 3.25 -0.66
N PHE A 206 18.53 3.70 0.48
CA PHE A 206 19.29 4.55 1.41
C PHE A 206 18.95 4.22 2.87
N PRO A 207 19.88 4.38 3.82
CA PRO A 207 19.61 4.06 5.22
C PRO A 207 18.62 5.04 5.84
N VAL A 208 17.83 4.54 6.78
CA VAL A 208 16.98 5.37 7.63
C VAL A 208 17.19 5.03 9.10
N ASP A 209 16.68 5.90 9.99
CA ASP A 209 16.88 5.72 11.44
C ASP A 209 15.62 5.15 12.07
N HIS A 210 15.52 3.83 12.14
CA HIS A 210 14.39 3.12 12.74
C HIS A 210 14.84 2.27 13.93
N ARG A 211 15.86 2.70 14.66
CA ARG A 211 16.43 1.93 15.77
C ARG A 211 15.39 1.69 16.87
N PRO A 212 15.38 0.50 17.50
CA PRO A 212 16.39 -0.56 17.44
C PRO A 212 16.29 -1.48 16.21
N VAL A 213 15.30 -1.29 15.33
CA VAL A 213 15.06 -2.13 14.16
C VAL A 213 16.14 -1.86 13.12
N GLN A 214 16.97 -2.86 12.89
CA GLN A 214 18.00 -2.82 11.86
C GLN A 214 18.09 -4.18 11.19
N PRO A 215 18.26 -4.22 9.85
CA PRO A 215 18.37 -3.06 8.97
C PRO A 215 17.04 -2.39 8.61
N ALA A 216 17.07 -1.10 8.29
CA ALA A 216 15.94 -0.35 7.74
C ALA A 216 16.42 0.62 6.65
N VAL A 217 15.69 0.67 5.53
CA VAL A 217 16.01 1.51 4.37
C VAL A 217 14.77 2.18 3.79
N GLY A 218 14.98 3.32 3.13
CA GLY A 218 14.03 3.92 2.20
C GLY A 218 14.46 3.69 0.75
N TYR A 219 13.57 4.02 -0.18
CA TYR A 219 13.80 3.87 -1.62
C TYR A 219 13.49 5.15 -2.40
N ARG A 220 14.34 5.49 -3.36
CA ARG A 220 14.11 6.54 -4.36
C ARG A 220 14.00 5.93 -5.74
N PHE A 221 12.93 6.26 -6.45
CA PHE A 221 12.66 5.87 -7.83
C PHE A 221 12.84 7.11 -8.72
N ASP A 222 13.73 7.03 -9.70
CA ASP A 222 13.89 8.05 -10.75
C ASP A 222 13.55 7.44 -12.11
N TYR A 223 12.63 8.05 -12.86
CA TYR A 223 12.24 7.59 -14.19
C TYR A 223 11.89 8.77 -15.11
N LYS A 224 12.61 8.91 -16.22
CA LYS A 224 12.38 9.93 -17.27
C LYS A 224 12.11 11.34 -16.73
N GLY A 225 12.94 11.78 -15.77
CA GLY A 225 12.85 13.11 -15.15
C GLY A 225 11.78 13.25 -14.06
N ARG A 226 11.05 12.18 -13.72
CA ARG A 226 10.15 12.11 -12.57
C ARG A 226 10.80 11.36 -11.41
N SER A 227 10.43 11.70 -10.18
CA SER A 227 11.02 11.11 -8.98
C SER A 227 10.05 10.93 -7.81
N VAL A 228 10.11 9.77 -7.17
CA VAL A 228 9.34 9.42 -5.97
C VAL A 228 10.30 8.91 -4.92
N VAL A 229 10.16 9.36 -3.68
CA VAL A 229 10.90 8.84 -2.53
C VAL A 229 9.92 8.24 -1.53
N LEU A 230 10.23 7.03 -1.06
CA LEU A 230 9.52 6.34 0.01
C LEU A 230 10.47 6.24 1.20
N SER A 231 10.07 6.77 2.35
CA SER A 231 10.93 6.78 3.55
C SER A 231 11.16 5.39 4.14
N GLY A 232 10.21 4.47 3.99
CA GLY A 232 10.04 3.38 4.96
C GLY A 232 9.70 3.96 6.34
N ASP A 233 9.93 3.18 7.39
CA ASP A 233 9.80 3.66 8.77
C ASP A 233 11.11 4.30 9.22
N THR A 234 11.02 5.45 9.86
CA THR A 234 12.14 6.26 10.29
C THR A 234 11.72 7.34 11.29
N ALA A 235 12.54 7.52 12.33
CA ALA A 235 12.67 8.79 13.04
C ALA A 235 13.11 9.91 12.07
N PRO A 236 13.07 11.20 12.49
CA PRO A 236 13.51 12.31 11.65
C PRO A 236 14.92 12.09 11.09
N SER A 237 15.05 12.10 9.75
CA SER A 237 16.25 11.64 9.08
C SER A 237 16.80 12.68 8.09
N LYS A 238 18.04 13.12 8.34
CA LYS A 238 18.80 13.95 7.39
C LYS A 238 19.10 13.23 6.08
N MET A 239 19.12 11.91 6.11
CA MET A 239 19.25 11.11 4.89
C MET A 239 18.02 11.27 4.00
N VAL A 240 16.81 11.21 4.58
CA VAL A 240 15.56 11.44 3.85
C VAL A 240 15.55 12.85 3.24
N GLU A 241 15.88 13.88 4.01
CA GLU A 241 15.99 15.27 3.52
C GLU A 241 16.92 15.37 2.30
N ARG A 242 18.09 14.72 2.36
CA ARG A 242 19.10 14.74 1.30
C ARG A 242 18.66 13.98 0.05
N VAL A 243 18.11 12.77 0.21
CA VAL A 243 17.71 11.91 -0.91
C VAL A 243 16.41 12.40 -1.55
N ALA A 244 15.50 13.00 -0.80
CA ALA A 244 14.26 13.57 -1.32
C ALA A 244 14.43 14.92 -2.02
N LYS A 245 15.64 15.49 -2.04
CA LYS A 245 15.89 16.81 -2.62
C LYS A 245 15.35 16.93 -4.05
N GLY A 246 14.41 17.85 -4.24
CA GLY A 246 13.77 18.15 -5.52
C GLY A 246 12.82 17.06 -6.04
N ALA A 247 12.43 16.09 -5.22
CA ALA A 247 11.53 15.01 -5.65
C ALA A 247 10.12 15.53 -5.99
N ASP A 248 9.45 14.88 -6.94
CA ASP A 248 8.05 15.20 -7.22
C ASP A 248 7.16 14.81 -6.04
N LEU A 249 7.37 13.61 -5.49
CA LEU A 249 6.55 13.06 -4.42
C LEU A 249 7.43 12.43 -3.34
N LEU A 250 7.19 12.80 -2.09
CA LEU A 250 7.72 12.12 -0.92
C LEU A 250 6.59 11.39 -0.21
N VAL A 251 6.64 10.06 -0.23
CA VAL A 251 5.81 9.18 0.59
C VAL A 251 6.53 8.97 1.91
N HIS A 252 5.98 9.51 3.00
CA HIS A 252 6.61 9.50 4.31
C HIS A 252 5.72 8.79 5.33
N GLU A 253 6.32 8.01 6.23
CA GLU A 253 5.61 7.51 7.41
C GLU A 253 5.15 8.66 8.32
N ALA A 254 4.14 8.41 9.16
CA ALA A 254 3.62 9.43 10.05
C ALA A 254 2.98 8.86 11.33
N LEU A 255 3.65 9.12 12.46
CA LEU A 255 3.13 8.87 13.80
C LEU A 255 2.68 10.16 14.48
N GLN A 256 1.41 10.32 14.85
CA GLN A 256 0.94 11.48 15.63
C GLN A 256 1.15 11.27 17.14
N PRO A 257 2.17 11.90 17.77
CA PRO A 257 2.59 11.56 19.13
C PRO A 257 1.51 11.81 20.19
N GLU A 258 0.73 12.88 20.06
CA GLU A 258 -0.29 13.20 21.06
C GLU A 258 -1.43 12.17 21.06
N MET A 259 -1.83 11.70 19.88
CA MET A 259 -2.85 10.65 19.76
C MET A 259 -2.34 9.32 20.32
N VAL A 260 -1.08 8.96 20.03
CA VAL A 260 -0.46 7.74 20.59
C VAL A 260 -0.35 7.81 22.11
N LYS A 261 0.06 8.94 22.69
CA LYS A 261 0.14 9.13 24.15
C LYS A 261 -1.21 8.94 24.83
N LEU A 262 -2.30 9.44 24.23
CA LEU A 262 -3.66 9.24 24.72
C LEU A 262 -4.04 7.76 24.75
N ILE A 263 -3.72 7.01 23.69
CA ILE A 263 -3.96 5.57 23.62
C ILE A 263 -3.11 4.83 24.67
N ALA A 264 -1.83 5.15 24.79
CA ALA A 264 -0.92 4.56 25.77
C ALA A 264 -1.44 4.74 27.22
N ALA A 265 -1.86 5.96 27.56
CA ALA A 265 -2.43 6.28 28.87
C ALA A 265 -3.73 5.49 29.13
N GLN A 266 -4.64 5.41 28.14
CA GLN A 266 -5.89 4.67 28.27
C GLN A 266 -5.67 3.16 28.41
N LEU A 267 -4.72 2.58 27.66
CA LEU A 267 -4.36 1.17 27.77
C LEU A 267 -3.84 0.84 29.16
N LYS A 268 -2.96 1.69 29.71
CA LYS A 268 -2.44 1.53 31.08
C LYS A 268 -3.57 1.63 32.11
N ALA A 269 -4.46 2.61 31.98
CA ALA A 269 -5.61 2.79 32.87
C ALA A 269 -6.62 1.61 32.78
N SER A 270 -6.71 0.95 31.63
CA SER A 270 -7.61 -0.18 31.38
C SER A 270 -7.00 -1.55 31.74
N GLY A 271 -5.92 -1.58 32.53
CA GLY A 271 -5.29 -2.84 32.96
C GLY A 271 -4.48 -3.55 31.86
N ARG A 272 -4.06 -2.83 30.80
CA ARG A 272 -3.23 -3.34 29.71
C ARG A 272 -1.85 -2.66 29.66
N PRO A 273 -1.05 -2.73 30.73
CA PRO A 273 0.20 -1.97 30.84
C PRO A 273 1.24 -2.37 29.79
N GLN A 274 1.29 -3.62 29.35
CA GLN A 274 2.24 -4.08 28.32
C GLN A 274 1.94 -3.43 26.97
N THR A 275 0.68 -3.44 26.51
CA THR A 275 0.31 -2.75 25.26
C THR A 275 0.46 -1.24 25.41
N GLY A 276 0.17 -0.69 26.59
CA GLY A 276 0.43 0.72 26.89
C GLY A 276 1.91 1.10 26.80
N GLN A 277 2.81 0.23 27.27
CA GLN A 277 4.25 0.43 27.14
C GLN A 277 4.71 0.36 25.68
N ILE A 278 4.22 -0.61 24.90
CA ILE A 278 4.51 -0.69 23.46
C ILE A 278 4.11 0.60 22.74
N MET A 279 2.92 1.15 23.05
CA MET A 279 2.49 2.44 22.48
C MET A 279 3.37 3.61 22.93
N HIS A 280 3.98 3.54 24.11
CA HIS A 280 4.91 4.56 24.56
C HIS A 280 6.25 4.47 23.83
N ASP A 281 6.76 3.26 23.65
CA ASP A 281 8.07 3.01 23.06
C ASP A 281 8.11 3.37 21.56
N ILE A 282 6.99 3.26 20.83
CA ILE A 282 6.94 3.64 19.41
C ILE A 282 7.12 5.15 19.16
N LEU A 283 7.14 6.00 20.20
CA LEU A 283 7.22 7.45 20.04
C LEU A 283 8.61 7.95 19.60
N ASP A 284 9.69 7.19 19.82
CA ASP A 284 11.06 7.67 19.64
C ASP A 284 11.78 7.16 18.37
N TYR A 285 11.15 6.23 17.62
CA TYR A 285 11.71 5.66 16.39
C TYR A 285 10.85 5.83 15.13
N HIS A 286 9.88 6.75 15.19
CA HIS A 286 9.00 7.16 14.09
C HIS A 286 9.00 8.69 13.92
N ALA A 287 8.56 9.17 12.74
CA ALA A 287 8.48 10.59 12.45
C ALA A 287 7.04 11.10 12.61
N SER A 288 6.88 12.25 13.25
CA SER A 288 5.59 12.92 13.30
C SER A 288 5.21 13.57 11.96
N PRO A 289 3.92 13.81 11.69
CA PRO A 289 3.47 14.60 10.53
C PRO A 289 4.20 15.96 10.41
N ALA A 290 4.50 16.59 11.56
CA ALA A 290 5.25 17.84 11.62
C ALA A 290 6.71 17.67 11.17
N GLN A 291 7.37 16.58 11.58
CA GLN A 291 8.74 16.28 11.17
C GLN A 291 8.81 15.81 9.70
N ALA A 292 7.83 15.03 9.22
CA ALA A 292 7.70 14.70 7.81
C ALA A 292 7.51 15.96 6.94
N ALA A 293 6.73 16.93 7.43
CA ALA A 293 6.59 18.24 6.79
C ALA A 293 7.90 19.05 6.78
N ASP A 294 8.67 19.03 7.86
CA ASP A 294 10.00 19.64 7.87
C ASP A 294 10.93 18.99 6.83
N SER A 295 10.94 17.66 6.74
CA SER A 295 11.69 16.92 5.72
C SER A 295 11.29 17.33 4.31
N ALA A 296 9.99 17.40 4.03
CA ALA A 296 9.44 17.83 2.75
C ALA A 296 9.85 19.27 2.39
N LYS A 297 9.80 20.19 3.37
CA LYS A 297 10.22 21.59 3.18
C LYS A 297 11.71 21.70 2.88
N VAL A 298 12.58 21.03 3.66
CA VAL A 298 14.03 21.07 3.46
C VAL A 298 14.41 20.46 2.11
N ALA A 299 13.79 19.35 1.74
CA ALA A 299 14.00 18.69 0.47
C ALA A 299 13.44 19.49 -0.72
N GLY A 300 12.48 20.40 -0.49
CA GLY A 300 11.83 21.15 -1.57
C GLY A 300 11.03 20.23 -2.51
N VAL A 301 10.36 19.23 -1.95
CA VAL A 301 9.51 18.31 -2.73
C VAL A 301 8.28 19.04 -3.26
N ARG A 302 7.62 18.51 -4.30
CA ARG A 302 6.39 19.12 -4.81
C ARG A 302 5.15 18.71 -4.03
N MET A 303 5.14 17.51 -3.46
CA MET A 303 4.03 16.99 -2.66
C MET A 303 4.54 16.06 -1.56
N LEU A 304 3.96 16.19 -0.38
CA LEU A 304 4.12 15.25 0.73
C LEU A 304 2.88 14.37 0.83
N LEU A 305 3.07 13.07 0.72
CA LEU A 305 2.06 12.04 0.91
C LEU A 305 2.38 11.25 2.17
N LEU A 306 1.53 11.33 3.19
CA LEU A 306 1.69 10.56 4.40
C LEU A 306 1.08 9.17 4.21
N SER A 307 1.83 8.13 4.53
CA SER A 307 1.39 6.75 4.65
C SER A 307 1.82 6.22 6.01
N HIS A 308 1.63 4.92 6.28
CA HIS A 308 1.96 4.30 7.58
C HIS A 308 1.38 5.10 8.75
N ILE A 309 0.04 5.17 8.78
CA ILE A 309 -0.68 6.08 9.66
C ILE A 309 -0.75 5.50 11.08
N VAL A 310 -0.02 6.13 12.00
CA VAL A 310 0.02 5.74 13.42
C VAL A 310 -0.48 6.89 14.31
N PRO A 311 -1.46 6.68 15.20
CA PRO A 311 -2.30 5.49 15.30
C PRO A 311 -3.37 5.49 14.19
N PRO A 312 -4.04 4.36 13.94
CA PRO A 312 -5.27 4.36 13.18
C PRO A 312 -6.35 5.19 13.88
N TYR A 313 -7.19 5.86 13.11
CA TYR A 313 -8.28 6.68 13.64
C TYR A 313 -9.57 6.51 12.81
N PRO A 314 -10.75 6.67 13.42
CA PRO A 314 -12.02 6.15 12.88
C PRO A 314 -12.64 6.97 11.73
N SER A 315 -12.10 8.15 11.41
CA SER A 315 -12.68 9.01 10.37
C SER A 315 -11.69 10.07 9.89
N ARG A 316 -11.75 10.38 8.59
CA ARG A 316 -11.04 11.49 7.95
C ARG A 316 -11.29 12.86 8.58
N TYR A 317 -12.40 13.01 9.30
CA TYR A 317 -12.65 14.24 10.07
C TYR A 317 -11.48 14.56 11.02
N LEU A 318 -10.77 13.53 11.49
CA LEU A 318 -9.60 13.66 12.36
C LEU A 318 -8.28 13.93 11.60
N ASP A 319 -8.26 14.00 10.27
CA ASP A 319 -7.05 14.31 9.50
C ASP A 319 -6.42 15.63 9.95
N ALA A 320 -7.22 16.62 10.33
CA ALA A 320 -6.72 17.89 10.84
C ALA A 320 -6.00 17.73 12.20
N ALA A 321 -6.55 16.89 13.07
CA ALA A 321 -5.93 16.58 14.37
C ALA A 321 -4.66 15.73 14.18
N PHE A 322 -4.71 14.76 13.26
CA PHE A 322 -3.56 13.95 12.89
C PHE A 322 -2.42 14.81 12.34
N LEU A 323 -2.70 15.68 11.37
CA LEU A 323 -1.69 16.55 10.76
C LEU A 323 -1.10 17.58 11.74
N GLY A 324 -1.88 18.04 12.73
CA GLY A 324 -1.45 19.03 13.70
C GLY A 324 -0.80 20.25 13.02
N ASP A 325 0.45 20.54 13.37
CA ASP A 325 1.19 21.70 12.84
C ASP A 325 1.87 21.48 11.48
N ALA A 326 1.76 20.28 10.88
CA ALA A 326 2.42 19.94 9.61
C ALA A 326 2.14 20.97 8.50
N LYS A 327 0.88 21.42 8.37
CA LYS A 327 0.47 22.43 7.38
C LYS A 327 1.13 23.79 7.56
N ARG A 328 1.58 24.14 8.77
CA ARG A 328 2.33 25.39 9.03
C ARG A 328 3.81 25.22 8.73
N ARG A 329 4.33 23.99 8.77
CA ARG A 329 5.75 23.67 8.57
C ARG A 329 6.10 23.52 7.10
N TYR A 330 5.20 22.98 6.28
CA TYR A 330 5.40 22.85 4.84
C TYR A 330 4.27 23.54 4.06
N PRO A 331 4.59 24.54 3.21
CA PRO A 331 3.59 25.30 2.47
C PRO A 331 3.04 24.56 1.25
N GLY A 332 3.67 23.45 0.84
CA GLY A 332 3.21 22.66 -0.28
C GLY A 332 2.05 21.71 0.08
N PRO A 333 1.50 20.99 -0.92
CA PRO A 333 0.42 20.03 -0.70
C PRO A 333 0.84 18.91 0.25
N ILE A 334 0.05 18.71 1.32
CA ILE A 334 0.13 17.56 2.22
C ILE A 334 -1.14 16.75 2.07
N VAL A 335 -0.99 15.45 1.85
CA VAL A 335 -2.10 14.50 1.77
C VAL A 335 -1.89 13.41 2.82
N VAL A 336 -2.91 13.13 3.62
CA VAL A 336 -2.97 11.85 4.34
C VAL A 336 -3.49 10.82 3.37
N GLY A 337 -2.65 9.85 3.03
CA GLY A 337 -2.97 8.80 2.08
C GLY A 337 -4.08 7.88 2.59
N GLU A 338 -4.75 7.23 1.66
CA GLU A 338 -5.76 6.19 1.91
C GLU A 338 -5.48 5.01 1.00
N ASP A 339 -5.89 3.82 1.42
CA ASP A 339 -5.85 2.66 0.53
C ASP A 339 -6.67 2.96 -0.74
N GLY A 340 -6.14 2.54 -1.89
CA GLY A 340 -6.74 2.79 -3.19
C GLY A 340 -6.36 4.13 -3.83
N ASP A 341 -5.73 5.06 -3.09
CA ASP A 341 -5.23 6.30 -3.68
C ASP A 341 -4.19 6.02 -4.77
N PHE A 342 -4.26 6.77 -5.87
CA PHE A 342 -3.24 6.75 -6.92
C PHE A 342 -2.80 8.16 -7.32
N TYR A 343 -1.54 8.25 -7.76
CA TYR A 343 -0.87 9.46 -8.19
C TYR A 343 -0.18 9.18 -9.52
N SER A 344 -0.51 9.96 -10.55
CA SER A 344 0.07 9.82 -11.88
C SER A 344 1.01 10.99 -12.16
N LEU A 345 2.26 10.66 -12.50
CA LEU A 345 3.35 11.59 -12.80
C LEU A 345 3.83 11.34 -14.25
N PRO A 346 3.14 11.88 -15.28
CA PRO A 346 3.53 11.67 -16.68
C PRO A 346 4.94 12.17 -16.99
N ALA A 347 5.66 11.46 -17.86
CA ALA A 347 6.97 11.88 -18.35
C ALA A 347 6.86 13.19 -19.16
N GLY A 348 7.91 14.02 -19.12
CA GLY A 348 7.92 15.32 -19.83
C GLY A 348 6.94 16.37 -19.27
N SER A 349 6.36 16.12 -18.09
CA SER A 349 5.43 17.03 -17.41
C SER A 349 5.84 17.23 -15.96
N THR A 350 5.42 18.35 -15.37
CA THR A 350 5.53 18.60 -13.93
C THR A 350 4.27 18.25 -13.15
N ALA A 351 3.19 17.87 -13.85
CA ALA A 351 1.90 17.57 -13.26
C ALA A 351 1.95 16.34 -12.35
N ILE A 352 1.15 16.40 -11.29
CA ILE A 352 0.83 15.28 -10.40
C ILE A 352 -0.69 15.22 -10.35
N THR A 353 -1.30 14.20 -10.95
CA THR A 353 -2.75 13.99 -10.88
C THR A 353 -3.07 12.94 -9.85
N ARG A 354 -4.12 13.16 -9.05
CA ARG A 354 -4.57 12.23 -8.00
C ARG A 354 -5.92 11.63 -8.36
N GLY A 355 -6.13 10.39 -7.95
CA GLY A 355 -7.47 9.80 -7.83
C GLY A 355 -7.48 8.68 -6.80
N ASN A 356 -8.56 7.91 -6.79
CA ASN A 356 -8.72 6.73 -5.94
C ASN A 356 -9.46 5.64 -6.76
N TRP A 357 -9.06 4.39 -6.61
CA TRP A 357 -9.60 3.25 -7.37
C TRP A 357 -10.57 2.36 -6.59
N PHE A 358 -10.89 2.70 -5.35
CA PHE A 358 -11.94 2.05 -4.56
C PHE A 358 -13.34 2.63 -4.82
#